data_AF-A0A3Q0IJH8-F1
#
_entry.id   AF-A0A3Q0IJH8-F1
#
_cell.length_a   1.000
_cell.length_b   1.000
_cell.length_c   1.000
_cell.angle_alpha   90.00
_cell.angle_beta   90.00
_cell.angle_gamma   90.00
#
_symmetry.space_group_name_H-M   'P 1'
#
loop_
_entity.id
_entity.type
_entity.pdbx_description
1 polymer ?
#
loop_
_entity_poly.entity_id
_entity_poly.type
_entity_poly.pdbx_seq_one_letter_code
_entity_poly.pdbx_strand_id
1 'polypeptide(L)'
;MEMDVGVPQHPAKEKPPISVVGDVGGRVAIMVDDMVDDVHSFVAAAEVLKDRGAYKIYVLATHGLLSSDAPLLIEESPIDEVSVHVSS
;
A
#
# COMPACT_ATOMS: atom_id res chain seq x y z
N MET A 1 43.07 6.42 -19.80
CA MET A 1 42.79 6.90 -18.44
C MET A 1 41.29 7.10 -18.36
N GLU A 2 40.60 6.06 -17.92
CA GLU A 2 39.16 6.09 -17.66
C GLU A 2 38.97 6.92 -16.38
N MET A 3 38.25 8.04 -16.45
CA MET A 3 37.84 8.79 -15.27
C MET A 3 36.50 8.23 -14.82
N ASP A 4 36.54 7.33 -13.84
CA ASP A 4 35.36 6.88 -13.10
C ASP A 4 34.78 8.08 -12.34
N VAL A 5 33.75 8.71 -12.90
CA VAL A 5 32.97 9.74 -12.22
C VAL A 5 32.05 9.02 -11.25
N GLY A 6 32.58 8.71 -10.06
CA GLY A 6 31.85 8.05 -8.99
C GLY A 6 30.57 8.82 -8.64
N VAL A 7 29.42 8.24 -8.99
CA VAL A 7 28.11 8.73 -8.55
C VAL A 7 28.07 8.65 -7.02
N PRO A 8 27.71 9.73 -6.30
CA PRO A 8 27.54 9.68 -4.86
C PRO A 8 26.51 8.61 -4.49
N GLN A 9 26.94 7.55 -3.82
CA GLN A 9 26.02 6.56 -3.27
C GLN A 9 25.37 7.15 -2.02
N HIS A 10 24.13 7.60 -2.15
CA HIS A 10 23.31 7.91 -0.97
C HIS A 10 23.03 6.61 -0.23
N PRO A 11 23.27 6.53 1.10
CA PRO A 11 22.91 5.35 1.87
C PRO A 11 21.39 5.12 1.72
N ALA A 12 21.00 3.86 1.54
CA ALA A 12 19.60 3.48 1.45
C ALA A 12 18.87 3.97 2.71
N LYS A 13 17.93 4.90 2.54
CA LYS A 13 17.14 5.44 3.64
C LYS A 13 16.12 4.37 4.03
N GLU A 14 16.29 3.76 5.20
CA GLU A 14 15.29 2.83 5.75
C GLU A 14 13.94 3.54 5.86
N LYS A 15 12.89 2.91 5.31
CA LYS A 15 11.53 3.38 5.50
C LYS A 15 11.12 3.04 6.95
N PRO A 16 10.65 4.02 7.74
CA PRO A 16 10.16 3.73 9.08
C PRO A 16 8.96 2.77 9.02
N PRO A 17 8.75 1.95 10.07
CA PRO A 17 7.62 1.04 10.13
C PRO A 17 6.29 1.81 10.09
N ILE A 18 5.28 1.21 9.47
CA ILE A 18 3.94 1.80 9.37
C ILE A 18 3.29 1.85 10.76
N SER A 19 2.66 2.98 11.07
CA SER A 19 1.86 3.15 12.29
C SER A 19 0.55 3.83 11.94
N VAL A 20 -0.50 3.51 12.69
CA VAL A 20 -1.80 4.18 12.57
C VAL A 20 -1.89 5.29 13.63
N VAL A 21 -2.46 6.43 13.25
CA VAL A 21 -2.82 7.51 14.17
C VAL A 21 -4.34 7.52 14.26
N GLY A 22 -4.88 7.29 15.46
CA GLY A 22 -6.32 7.16 15.70
C GLY A 22 -6.76 5.75 16.11
N ASP A 23 -8.06 5.60 16.36
CA ASP A 23 -8.70 4.36 16.80
C ASP A 23 -9.55 3.75 15.67
N VAL A 24 -9.24 2.49 15.34
CA VAL A 24 -9.91 1.70 14.30
C VAL A 24 -10.53 0.41 14.86
N GLY A 25 -10.41 0.17 16.17
CA GLY A 25 -10.84 -1.06 16.81
C GLY A 25 -12.35 -1.26 16.72
N GLY A 26 -12.77 -2.41 16.22
CA GLY A 26 -14.19 -2.73 16.02
C GLY A 26 -14.87 -1.90 14.93
N ARG A 27 -14.11 -1.28 14.02
CA ARG A 27 -14.64 -0.46 12.92
C ARG A 27 -14.27 -1.03 11.55
N VAL A 28 -14.98 -0.55 10.53
CA VAL A 28 -14.57 -0.67 9.13
C VAL A 28 -13.49 0.37 8.85
N ALA A 29 -12.37 -0.04 8.26
CA ALA A 29 -11.36 0.87 7.74
C ALA A 29 -11.53 1.00 6.21
N ILE A 30 -11.51 2.24 5.72
CA ILE A 30 -11.58 2.55 4.29
C ILE A 30 -10.33 3.33 3.94
N MET A 31 -9.44 2.73 3.17
CA MET A 31 -8.27 3.37 2.60
C MET A 31 -8.67 4.06 1.30
N VAL A 32 -8.33 5.34 1.17
CA VAL A 32 -8.67 6.15 -0.01
C VAL A 32 -7.37 6.72 -0.55
N ASP A 33 -7.13 6.48 -1.83
CA ASP A 33 -6.00 7.04 -2.57
C ASP A 33 -6.43 7.47 -3.97
N ASP A 34 -5.56 8.14 -4.72
CA ASP A 34 -5.86 8.48 -6.12
C ASP A 34 -5.62 7.30 -7.06
N MET A 35 -4.61 6.47 -6.79
CA MET A 35 -4.19 5.35 -7.65
C MET A 35 -3.80 4.09 -6.85
N VAL A 36 -4.03 2.92 -7.45
CA VAL A 36 -3.45 1.64 -7.04
C VAL A 36 -2.62 1.10 -8.20
N ASP A 37 -1.30 1.05 -8.03
CA ASP A 37 -0.35 0.51 -9.01
C ASP A 37 0.35 -0.75 -8.44
N ASP A 38 1.38 -0.57 -7.61
CA ASP A 38 1.83 -1.61 -6.69
C ASP A 38 1.01 -1.58 -5.38
N VAL A 39 0.95 -2.71 -4.69
CA VAL A 39 0.05 -2.88 -3.52
C VAL A 39 0.79 -3.13 -2.21
N HIS A 40 2.13 -3.14 -2.21
CA HIS A 40 2.91 -3.51 -1.02
C HIS A 40 2.60 -2.60 0.18
N SER A 41 2.45 -1.30 -0.09
CA SER A 41 2.13 -0.32 0.95
C SER A 41 0.68 -0.47 1.45
N PHE A 42 -0.27 -0.79 0.56
CA PHE A 42 -1.67 -1.04 0.92
C PHE A 42 -1.81 -2.31 1.77
N VAL A 43 -1.11 -3.39 1.40
CA VAL A 43 -1.09 -4.65 2.16
C VAL A 43 -0.49 -4.43 3.54
N ALA A 44 0.66 -3.77 3.64
CA ALA A 44 1.29 -3.49 4.94
C ALA A 44 0.42 -2.57 5.82
N ALA A 45 -0.29 -1.60 5.24
CA ALA A 45 -1.27 -0.81 5.98
C ALA A 45 -2.48 -1.64 6.44
N ALA A 46 -2.98 -2.54 5.58
CA ALA A 46 -4.07 -3.45 5.91
C ALA A 46 -3.73 -4.37 7.09
N GLU A 47 -2.50 -4.90 7.15
CA GLU A 47 -2.04 -5.70 8.29
C GLU A 47 -2.08 -4.89 9.60
N VAL A 48 -1.53 -3.67 9.60
CA VAL A 48 -1.55 -2.81 10.79
C VAL A 48 -2.98 -2.44 11.21
N LEU A 49 -3.88 -2.22 10.25
CA LEU A 49 -5.30 -1.96 10.52
C LEU A 49 -5.98 -3.20 11.15
N LYS A 50 -5.69 -4.39 10.61
CA LYS A 50 -6.24 -5.66 11.10
C LYS A 50 -5.77 -5.94 12.53
N ASP A 51 -4.48 -5.78 12.79
CA ASP A 51 -3.86 -5.95 14.12
C ASP A 51 -4.44 -4.99 15.16
N ARG A 52 -4.90 -3.80 14.72
CA ARG A 52 -5.58 -2.82 15.58
C ARG A 52 -7.08 -3.04 15.71
N GLY A 53 -7.59 -4.15 15.19
CA GLY A 53 -8.97 -4.59 15.39
C GLY A 53 -9.97 -4.05 14.38
N ALA A 54 -9.52 -3.53 13.23
CA ALA A 54 -10.43 -3.27 12.12
C ALA A 54 -11.04 -4.59 11.63
N TYR A 55 -12.38 -4.67 11.55
CA TYR A 55 -13.05 -5.92 11.19
C TYR A 55 -13.31 -6.07 9.69
N LYS A 56 -13.27 -4.96 8.95
CA LYS A 56 -13.32 -4.90 7.49
C LYS A 56 -12.37 -3.83 6.95
N ILE A 57 -11.73 -4.08 5.81
CA ILE A 57 -10.75 -3.19 5.18
C ILE A 57 -11.10 -3.05 3.69
N TYR A 58 -11.38 -1.83 3.27
CA TYR A 58 -11.69 -1.49 1.87
C TYR A 58 -10.61 -0.58 1.29
N VAL A 59 -10.33 -0.71 0.00
CA VAL A 59 -9.50 0.24 -0.77
C VAL A 59 -10.35 0.89 -1.85
N LEU A 60 -10.29 2.22 -1.92
CA LEU A 60 -10.93 3.04 -2.94
C LEU A 60 -9.87 3.85 -3.67
N ALA A 61 -9.84 3.77 -5.00
CA ALA A 61 -9.00 4.65 -5.80
C ALA A 61 -9.63 5.04 -7.14
N THR A 62 -9.13 6.12 -7.72
CA THR A 62 -9.61 6.63 -9.01
C THR A 62 -8.95 5.93 -10.19
N HIS A 63 -7.72 5.46 -10.03
CA HIS A 63 -6.96 4.81 -11.09
C HIS A 63 -6.45 3.44 -10.62
N GLY A 64 -6.97 2.35 -11.18
CA GLY A 64 -6.48 0.99 -10.91
C GLY A 64 -5.55 0.49 -12.00
N LEU A 65 -4.23 0.73 -11.86
CA LEU A 65 -3.23 0.21 -12.79
C LEU A 65 -2.87 -1.25 -12.47
N LEU A 66 -2.85 -1.61 -11.18
CA LEU A 66 -2.71 -2.98 -10.67
C LEU A 66 -1.58 -3.76 -11.37
N SER A 67 -0.39 -3.18 -11.41
CA SER A 67 0.74 -3.76 -12.13
C SER A 67 1.32 -5.00 -11.43
N SER A 68 2.05 -5.80 -12.20
CA SER A 68 2.79 -6.97 -11.70
C SER A 68 1.89 -7.94 -10.92
N ASP A 69 2.24 -8.24 -9.68
CA ASP A 69 1.64 -9.29 -8.87
C ASP A 69 0.51 -8.74 -7.98
N ALA A 70 0.10 -7.49 -8.21
CA ALA A 70 -0.84 -6.76 -7.37
C ALA A 70 -2.16 -7.52 -7.11
N PRO A 71 -2.82 -8.13 -8.12
CA PRO A 71 -4.06 -8.88 -7.86
C PRO A 71 -3.86 -10.06 -6.89
N LEU A 72 -2.79 -10.83 -7.06
CA LEU A 72 -2.48 -11.97 -6.19
C LEU A 72 -2.20 -11.50 -4.76
N LEU A 73 -1.38 -10.45 -4.62
CA LEU A 73 -1.06 -9.88 -3.32
C LEU A 73 -2.29 -9.33 -2.60
N ILE A 74 -3.26 -8.76 -3.33
CA ILE A 74 -4.54 -8.33 -2.76
C ILE A 74 -5.33 -9.54 -2.26
N GLU A 75 -5.45 -10.60 -3.06
CA GLU A 75 -6.19 -11.83 -2.69
C GLU A 75 -5.60 -12.51 -1.44
N GLU A 76 -4.29 -12.48 -1.27
CA GLU A 76 -3.59 -13.06 -0.11
C GLU A 76 -3.56 -12.13 1.12
N SER A 77 -4.02 -10.88 0.97
CA SER A 77 -3.94 -9.86 2.03
C SER A 77 -5.19 -9.79 2.92
N PRO A 78 -5.14 -9.00 4.01
CA PRO A 78 -6.32 -8.70 4.84
C PRO A 78 -7.36 -7.76 4.18
N ILE A 79 -7.16 -7.31 2.94
CA ILE A 79 -8.07 -6.39 2.24
C ILE A 79 -9.32 -7.17 1.79
N ASP A 80 -10.51 -6.69 2.16
CA ASP A 80 -11.76 -7.37 1.82
C ASP A 80 -12.26 -7.03 0.41
N GLU A 81 -12.05 -5.79 -0.04
CA GLU A 81 -12.50 -5.35 -1.37
C GLU A 81 -11.70 -4.14 -1.83
N VAL A 82 -11.38 -4.13 -3.13
CA VAL A 82 -10.72 -3.02 -3.83
C VAL A 82 -11.66 -2.53 -4.92
N SER A 83 -12.10 -1.27 -4.83
CA SER A 83 -12.94 -0.64 -5.83
C SER A 83 -12.19 0.50 -6.49
N VAL A 84 -11.92 0.35 -7.78
CA VAL A 84 -11.19 1.31 -8.60
C VAL A 84 -12.04 1.84 -9.74
N HIS A 85 -11.91 3.13 -10.03
CA HIS A 85 -12.36 3.67 -11.30
C HIS A 85 -11.26 3.44 -12.36
N VAL A 86 -11.67 3.33 -13.63
CA VAL A 86 -10.75 3.25 -14.77
C VAL A 86 -11.28 4.23 -15.81
N SER A 87 -10.51 5.28 -16.09
CA SER A 87 -10.81 6.17 -17.22
C SER A 87 -10.51 5.41 -18.50
N SER A 88 -11.54 5.14 -19.28
CA SER A 88 -11.45 4.64 -20.67
C SER A 88 -10.72 5.62 -21.58
#